data_AF-A0A2P5MVN3-F1
#
_entry.id   AF-A0A2P5MVN3-F1
#
_cell.length_a   1.000
_cell.length_b   1.000
_cell.length_c   1.000
_cell.angle_alpha   90.00
_cell.angle_beta   90.00
_cell.angle_gamma   90.00
#
_symmetry.space_group_name_H-M   'P 1'
#
loop_
_entity.id
_entity.type
_entity.pdbx_description
1 polymer ?
#
loop_
_entity_poly.entity_id
_entity_poly.type
_entity_poly.pdbx_seq_one_letter_code
_entity_poly.pdbx_strand_id
1 'polypeptide(L)'
;MKNFSAVIKQRLNLTHTALALSAMIGLSAGGCATTNDIPAAQTEVQEHDPYEGFNRKVFGFNNSVDDYVAKPISDAYQFITPKFVQTGVSNFFGNLKNINVVLNDLLQAKFSQSASDTGRFAVNSTFGLLGLFDVASELGLEQHDEDFDQTLAVWGVSPGSYLVLPLLGPSTARGIPGAIFDTAANPASYVGAPVQLVSLLNTRANAEGSLKFIDEAALDPYVFTREAYLQWRKNLSTDGKPDETIDNDLDSLLDEDSAESKPKGHLSLGSPQSGESEKASIEAAGSGSSGFDEASKAFEGAAESFDTTAESFKEANQKLDKVKKRRK
;
A
#
# COMPACT_ATOMS: atom_id res chain seq x y z
N MET A 1 21.97 -7.67 56.82
CA MET A 1 22.75 -8.52 55.88
C MET A 1 22.02 -9.76 55.32
N LYS A 2 20.86 -10.19 55.85
CA LYS A 2 20.14 -11.37 55.34
C LYS A 2 19.32 -11.16 54.04
N ASN A 3 19.01 -9.91 53.68
CA ASN A 3 18.12 -9.62 52.54
C ASN A 3 18.85 -9.44 51.20
N PHE A 4 20.17 -9.21 51.20
CA PHE A 4 20.92 -8.97 49.97
C PHE A 4 21.28 -10.27 49.25
N SER A 5 21.57 -11.34 50.00
CA SER A 5 21.87 -12.67 49.45
C SER A 5 20.65 -13.33 48.80
N ALA A 6 19.44 -13.04 49.29
CA ALA A 6 18.19 -13.55 48.73
C ALA A 6 17.87 -12.90 47.37
N VAL A 7 18.07 -11.59 47.25
CA VAL A 7 17.83 -10.85 45.99
C VAL A 7 18.82 -11.25 44.89
N ILE A 8 20.08 -11.52 45.24
CA ILE A 8 21.08 -12.00 44.28
C ILE A 8 20.75 -13.42 43.80
N LYS A 9 20.36 -14.34 44.69
CA LYS A 9 19.96 -15.70 44.31
C LYS A 9 18.70 -15.71 43.45
N GLN A 10 17.74 -14.81 43.71
CA GLN A 10 16.53 -14.68 42.90
C GLN A 10 16.82 -14.15 41.48
N ARG A 11 17.73 -13.17 41.34
CA ARG A 11 18.13 -12.67 40.02
C ARG A 11 18.97 -13.68 39.22
N LEU A 12 19.80 -14.47 39.89
CA LEU A 12 20.63 -15.51 39.24
C LEU A 12 19.78 -16.68 38.71
N ASN A 13 18.78 -17.12 39.47
CA ASN A 13 17.87 -18.18 39.01
C ASN A 13 16.96 -17.71 37.86
N LEU A 14 16.55 -16.43 37.85
CA LEU A 14 15.73 -15.86 36.78
C LEU A 14 16.50 -15.75 35.45
N THR A 15 17.80 -15.46 35.51
CA THR A 15 18.67 -15.43 34.31
C THR A 15 18.94 -16.82 33.75
N HIS A 16 19.03 -17.85 34.59
CA HIS A 16 19.21 -19.24 34.12
C HIS A 16 17.91 -19.83 33.52
N THR A 17 16.73 -19.47 34.03
CA THR A 17 15.45 -19.86 33.41
C THR A 17 15.18 -19.12 32.10
N ALA A 18 15.61 -17.87 31.97
CA ALA A 18 15.52 -17.11 30.72
C ALA A 18 16.46 -17.67 29.63
N LEU A 19 17.68 -18.09 30.01
CA LEU A 19 18.62 -18.71 29.06
C LEU A 19 18.16 -20.11 28.60
N ALA A 20 17.49 -20.87 29.47
CA ALA A 20 16.94 -22.19 29.13
C ALA A 20 15.70 -22.12 28.22
N LEU A 21 14.89 -21.05 28.31
CA LEU A 21 13.75 -20.84 27.44
C LEU A 21 14.15 -20.43 26.02
N SER A 22 15.22 -19.62 25.88
CA SER A 22 15.77 -19.24 24.56
C SER A 22 16.45 -20.41 23.85
N ALA A 23 16.98 -21.38 24.58
CA ALA A 23 17.59 -22.58 24.00
C ALA A 23 16.56 -23.62 23.49
N MET A 24 15.31 -23.58 23.94
CA MET A 24 14.24 -24.48 23.44
C MET A 24 13.57 -23.97 22.16
N ILE A 25 13.67 -22.68 21.82
CA ILE A 25 13.12 -22.12 20.58
C ILE A 25 14.13 -22.26 19.41
N GLY A 26 15.43 -22.43 19.71
CA GLY A 26 16.47 -22.62 18.70
C GLY A 26 16.54 -24.01 18.05
N LEU A 27 15.78 -25.00 18.53
CA LEU A 27 15.85 -26.39 18.03
C LEU A 27 14.66 -26.81 17.14
N SER A 28 13.83 -25.86 16.70
CA SER A 28 12.71 -26.12 15.76
C SER A 28 12.98 -25.63 14.33
N ALA A 29 14.15 -25.02 14.06
CA ALA A 29 14.49 -24.43 12.75
C ALA A 29 15.19 -25.40 11.79
N GLY A 30 14.99 -26.72 11.96
CA GLY A 30 15.58 -27.74 11.10
C GLY A 30 14.51 -28.62 10.47
N GLY A 31 13.98 -28.21 9.32
CA GLY A 31 13.20 -29.12 8.46
C GLY A 31 12.01 -28.48 7.76
N CYS A 32 12.24 -27.93 6.56
CA CYS A 32 11.47 -28.14 5.33
C CYS A 32 11.87 -27.07 4.29
N ALA A 33 13.11 -27.12 3.81
CA ALA A 33 13.44 -26.60 2.50
C ALA A 33 13.28 -27.76 1.51
N THR A 34 12.06 -27.97 1.02
CA THR A 34 11.83 -28.72 -0.22
C THR A 34 11.62 -27.67 -1.29
N THR A 35 12.62 -27.48 -2.14
CA THR A 35 12.50 -26.67 -3.34
C THR A 35 11.88 -27.56 -4.39
N ASN A 36 10.56 -27.46 -4.56
CA ASN A 36 9.95 -27.89 -5.80
C ASN A 36 10.29 -26.82 -6.83
N ASP A 37 10.99 -27.20 -7.89
CA ASP A 37 11.24 -26.35 -9.06
C ASP A 37 9.89 -25.92 -9.65
N ILE A 38 9.43 -24.72 -9.29
CA ILE A 38 8.37 -24.02 -10.01
C ILE A 38 9.10 -23.09 -10.99
N PRO A 39 8.88 -23.22 -12.31
CA PRO A 39 9.48 -22.31 -13.28
C PRO A 39 9.07 -20.88 -12.93
N ALA A 40 10.06 -19.99 -12.91
CA ALA A 40 9.90 -18.56 -12.67
C ALA A 40 9.17 -17.91 -13.85
N ALA A 41 7.85 -18.12 -13.93
CA ALA A 41 6.91 -17.40 -14.75
C ALA A 41 5.53 -17.74 -14.21
N GLN A 42 4.69 -16.71 -13.97
CA GLN A 42 3.35 -16.78 -13.38
C GLN A 42 3.31 -16.70 -11.85
N THR A 43 3.54 -15.50 -11.34
CA THR A 43 3.04 -15.09 -10.03
C THR A 43 1.52 -14.91 -10.16
N GLU A 44 0.77 -16.00 -10.29
CA GLU A 44 -0.68 -15.95 -10.13
C GLU A 44 -0.96 -15.44 -8.73
N VAL A 45 -1.63 -14.29 -8.62
CA VAL A 45 -2.41 -13.97 -7.43
C VAL A 45 -3.24 -15.22 -7.17
N GLN A 46 -3.04 -15.91 -6.06
CA GLN A 46 -3.88 -17.06 -5.72
C GLN A 46 -5.32 -16.56 -5.67
N GLU A 47 -6.06 -16.78 -6.75
CA GLU A 47 -7.46 -16.36 -6.92
C GLU A 47 -8.35 -17.02 -5.85
N HIS A 48 -7.85 -18.08 -5.23
CA HIS A 48 -8.47 -18.78 -4.13
C HIS A 48 -7.63 -18.69 -2.85
N ASP A 49 -8.20 -18.15 -1.78
CA ASP A 49 -7.62 -18.13 -0.43
C ASP A 49 -7.64 -19.54 0.19
N PRO A 50 -6.49 -20.23 0.32
CA PRO A 50 -6.45 -21.60 0.82
C PRO A 50 -6.89 -21.75 2.27
N TYR A 51 -6.86 -20.66 3.03
CA TYR A 51 -7.16 -20.63 4.47
C TYR A 51 -8.45 -19.88 4.78
N GLU A 52 -9.35 -19.69 3.80
CA GLU A 52 -10.56 -18.88 3.95
C GLU A 52 -11.41 -19.27 5.18
N GLY A 53 -11.60 -20.57 5.41
CA GLY A 53 -12.38 -21.05 6.56
C GLY A 53 -11.76 -20.71 7.93
N PHE A 54 -10.42 -20.63 8.01
CA PHE A 54 -9.71 -20.16 9.19
C PHE A 54 -9.76 -18.63 9.28
N ASN A 55 -9.41 -17.96 8.18
CA ASN A 55 -9.33 -16.52 8.07
C ASN A 55 -10.67 -15.84 8.42
N ARG A 56 -11.80 -16.35 7.92
CA ARG A 56 -13.14 -15.84 8.26
C ARG A 56 -13.47 -15.97 9.74
N LYS A 57 -13.05 -17.06 10.40
CA LYS A 57 -13.27 -17.23 11.85
C LYS A 57 -12.46 -16.22 12.67
N VAL A 58 -11.18 -16.04 12.31
CA VAL A 58 -10.32 -15.06 12.98
C VAL A 58 -10.80 -13.63 12.68
N PHE A 59 -11.25 -13.36 11.47
CA PHE A 59 -11.88 -12.09 11.09
C PHE A 59 -13.11 -11.80 11.96
N GLY A 60 -14.03 -12.76 12.11
CA GLY A 60 -15.18 -12.63 13.02
C GLY A 60 -14.79 -12.43 14.49
N PHE A 61 -13.71 -13.09 14.95
CA PHE A 61 -13.16 -12.85 16.28
C PHE A 61 -12.62 -11.42 16.42
N ASN A 62 -11.83 -10.95 15.46
CA ASN A 62 -11.27 -9.59 15.46
C ASN A 62 -12.39 -8.53 15.45
N ASN A 63 -13.42 -8.71 14.63
CA ASN A 63 -14.58 -7.81 14.59
C ASN A 63 -15.33 -7.80 15.93
N SER A 64 -15.51 -8.96 16.56
CA SER A 64 -16.12 -9.02 17.89
C SER A 64 -15.29 -8.25 18.92
N VAL A 65 -13.96 -8.42 18.91
CA VAL A 65 -13.08 -7.66 19.81
C VAL A 65 -13.14 -6.16 19.51
N ASP A 66 -13.20 -5.77 18.24
CA ASP A 66 -13.34 -4.37 17.84
C ASP A 66 -14.64 -3.77 18.37
N ASP A 67 -15.78 -4.39 18.07
CA ASP A 67 -17.11 -3.91 18.43
C ASP A 67 -17.32 -3.80 19.95
N TYR A 68 -16.84 -4.78 20.72
CA TYR A 68 -17.06 -4.81 22.17
C TYR A 68 -15.98 -4.10 22.98
N VAL A 69 -14.78 -3.88 22.42
CA VAL A 69 -13.63 -3.36 23.19
C VAL A 69 -12.96 -2.18 22.49
N ALA A 70 -12.42 -2.37 21.29
CA ALA A 70 -11.57 -1.34 20.69
C ALA A 70 -12.36 -0.09 20.27
N LYS A 71 -13.50 -0.28 19.59
CA LYS A 71 -14.42 0.77 19.15
C LYS A 71 -14.94 1.63 20.29
N PRO A 72 -15.57 1.11 21.36
CA PRO A 72 -16.09 1.96 22.43
C PRO A 72 -15.00 2.75 23.16
N ILE A 73 -13.80 2.19 23.33
CA ILE A 73 -12.66 2.90 23.94
C ILE A 73 -12.12 3.97 22.98
N SER A 74 -12.04 3.67 21.69
CA SER A 74 -11.61 4.61 20.65
C SER A 74 -12.59 5.77 20.47
N ASP A 75 -13.90 5.51 20.51
CA ASP A 75 -14.95 6.54 20.48
C ASP A 75 -14.84 7.46 21.71
N ALA A 76 -14.60 6.89 22.89
CA ALA A 76 -14.37 7.69 24.09
C ALA A 76 -13.11 8.57 23.96
N TYR A 77 -12.02 8.02 23.41
CA TYR A 77 -10.81 8.78 23.11
C TYR A 77 -11.08 9.92 22.11
N GLN A 78 -11.80 9.64 21.03
CA GLN A 78 -12.15 10.63 20.01
C GLN A 78 -13.04 11.75 20.59
N PHE A 79 -13.95 11.39 21.51
CA PHE A 79 -14.84 12.33 22.17
C PHE A 79 -14.10 13.30 23.10
N ILE A 80 -13.12 12.82 23.89
CA ILE A 80 -12.39 13.65 24.85
C ILE A 80 -11.20 14.41 24.25
N THR A 81 -10.66 13.92 23.12
CA THR A 81 -9.39 14.40 22.56
C THR A 81 -9.65 15.32 21.37
N PRO A 82 -9.23 16.61 21.41
CA PRO A 82 -9.37 17.51 20.27
C PRO A 82 -8.62 17.03 19.03
N LYS A 83 -9.13 17.36 17.83
CA LYS A 83 -8.52 16.95 16.55
C LYS A 83 -7.03 17.29 16.44
N PHE A 84 -6.60 18.48 16.88
CA PHE A 84 -5.17 18.86 16.79
C PHE A 84 -4.27 17.95 17.63
N VAL A 85 -4.76 17.40 18.74
CA VAL A 85 -4.02 16.44 19.56
C VAL A 85 -3.98 15.09 18.86
N GLN A 86 -5.07 14.63 18.27
CA GLN A 86 -5.11 13.38 17.48
C GLN A 86 -4.12 13.45 16.31
N THR A 87 -4.09 14.57 15.58
CA THR A 87 -3.12 14.84 14.51
C THR A 87 -1.69 14.86 15.05
N GLY A 88 -1.43 15.54 16.17
CA GLY A 88 -0.09 15.57 16.76
C GLY A 88 0.40 14.18 17.21
N VAL A 89 -0.49 13.35 17.74
CA VAL A 89 -0.21 11.95 18.08
C VAL A 89 0.12 11.15 16.80
N SER A 90 -0.69 11.28 15.74
CA SER A 90 -0.42 10.62 14.46
C SER A 90 0.94 11.03 13.89
N ASN A 91 1.26 12.33 13.91
CA ASN A 91 2.53 12.85 13.41
C ASN A 91 3.71 12.33 14.24
N PHE A 92 3.59 12.31 15.57
CA PHE A 92 4.65 11.84 16.45
C PHE A 92 5.01 10.37 16.19
N PHE A 93 4.00 9.49 16.12
CA PHE A 93 4.23 8.08 15.82
C PHE A 93 4.65 7.85 14.36
N GLY A 94 4.15 8.65 13.41
CA GLY A 94 4.61 8.67 12.02
C GLY A 94 6.09 9.04 11.91
N ASN A 95 6.54 10.04 12.66
CA ASN A 95 7.95 10.44 12.71
C ASN A 95 8.84 9.33 13.30
N LEU A 96 8.38 8.61 14.33
CA LEU A 96 9.11 7.43 14.84
C LEU A 96 9.16 6.29 13.81
N LYS A 97 8.07 6.06 13.06
CA LYS A 97 8.01 5.08 11.97
C LYS A 97 9.00 5.41 10.86
N ASN A 98 9.28 6.69 10.58
CA ASN A 98 10.25 7.09 9.55
C ASN A 98 11.65 6.50 9.74
N ILE A 99 12.05 6.16 10.98
CA ILE A 99 13.32 5.45 11.22
C ILE A 99 13.31 4.08 10.53
N ASN A 100 12.19 3.35 10.61
CA ASN A 100 12.04 2.08 9.92
C ASN A 100 11.93 2.25 8.40
N VAL A 101 11.26 3.32 7.95
CA VAL A 101 11.18 3.65 6.51
C VAL A 101 12.58 3.86 5.92
N VAL A 102 13.39 4.72 6.55
CA VAL A 102 14.78 4.99 6.12
C VAL A 102 15.63 3.73 6.08
N LEU A 103 15.47 2.83 7.06
CA LEU A 103 16.18 1.55 7.07
C LEU A 103 15.76 0.67 5.89
N ASN A 104 14.47 0.58 5.60
CA ASN A 104 13.98 -0.22 4.48
C ASN A 104 14.33 0.40 3.13
N ASP A 105 14.29 1.72 2.97
CA ASP A 105 14.79 2.39 1.76
C ASP A 105 16.24 2.00 1.45
N LEU A 106 17.10 1.98 2.48
CA LEU A 106 18.50 1.57 2.31
C LEU A 106 18.62 0.11 1.92
N LEU A 107 17.83 -0.78 2.54
CA LEU A 107 17.81 -2.20 2.22
C LEU A 107 17.25 -2.48 0.81
N GLN A 108 16.39 -1.61 0.30
CA GLN A 108 15.86 -1.64 -1.06
C GLN A 108 16.73 -0.88 -2.08
N ALA A 109 17.87 -0.33 -1.63
CA ALA A 109 18.78 0.50 -2.44
C ALA A 109 18.14 1.78 -3.02
N LYS A 110 17.06 2.29 -2.40
CA LYS A 110 16.36 3.54 -2.75
C LYS A 110 17.05 4.75 -2.11
N PHE A 111 18.30 5.05 -2.50
CA PHE A 111 19.12 6.08 -1.83
C PHE A 111 18.52 7.49 -1.84
N SER A 112 17.84 7.89 -2.93
CA SER A 112 17.21 9.20 -3.03
C SER A 112 16.03 9.34 -2.05
N GLN A 113 15.21 8.29 -1.96
CA GLN A 113 14.08 8.23 -1.04
C GLN A 113 14.55 8.23 0.41
N SER A 114 15.54 7.38 0.73
CA SER A 114 16.18 7.34 2.05
C SER A 114 16.71 8.72 2.51
N ALA A 115 17.33 9.48 1.60
CA ALA A 115 17.81 10.82 1.91
C ALA A 115 16.66 11.80 2.17
N SER A 116 15.56 11.72 1.39
CA SER A 116 14.35 12.50 1.60
C SER A 116 13.70 12.19 2.95
N ASP A 117 13.50 10.91 3.28
CA ASP A 117 12.85 10.49 4.53
C ASP A 117 13.71 10.75 5.76
N THR A 118 15.04 10.67 5.61
CA THR A 118 15.98 11.14 6.64
C THR A 118 15.82 12.64 6.87
N GLY A 119 15.69 13.42 5.78
CA GLY A 119 15.40 14.85 5.83
C GLY A 119 14.08 15.14 6.55
N ARG A 120 13.01 14.40 6.22
CA ARG A 120 11.70 14.51 6.90
C ARG A 120 11.82 14.26 8.39
N PHE A 121 12.46 13.15 8.77
CA PHE A 121 12.68 12.80 10.16
C PHE A 121 13.47 13.88 10.90
N ALA A 122 14.56 14.39 10.31
CA ALA A 122 15.38 15.43 10.92
C ALA A 122 14.60 16.74 11.11
N VAL A 123 13.87 17.20 10.10
CA VAL A 123 13.08 18.43 10.15
C VAL A 123 11.95 18.31 11.19
N ASN A 124 11.16 17.24 11.13
CA ASN A 124 10.06 17.03 12.06
C ASN A 124 10.56 16.84 13.50
N SER A 125 11.70 16.17 13.68
CA SER A 125 12.28 15.99 15.02
C SER A 125 12.80 17.31 15.62
N THR A 126 13.36 18.20 14.79
CA THR A 126 14.00 19.44 15.25
C THR A 126 13.03 20.63 15.27
N PHE A 127 12.42 20.94 14.13
CA PHE A 127 11.50 22.07 13.96
C PHE A 127 10.04 21.68 14.25
N GLY A 128 9.68 20.41 14.08
CA GLY A 128 8.35 19.88 14.35
C GLY A 128 8.09 19.44 15.79
N LEU A 129 8.94 19.83 16.75
CA LEU A 129 8.88 19.39 18.16
C LEU A 129 8.80 17.86 18.31
N LEU A 130 9.88 17.15 17.94
CA LEU A 130 9.95 15.67 17.96
C LEU A 130 8.92 14.97 17.06
N GLY A 131 8.37 15.68 16.08
CA GLY A 131 7.38 15.18 15.15
C GLY A 131 5.93 15.42 15.56
N LEU A 132 5.64 16.25 16.57
CA LEU A 132 4.26 16.67 16.84
C LEU A 132 3.67 17.49 15.67
N PHE A 133 4.51 18.27 14.98
CA PHE A 133 4.14 19.04 13.80
C PHE A 133 4.89 18.53 12.57
N ASP A 134 4.16 18.34 11.47
CA ASP A 134 4.73 17.88 10.20
C ASP A 134 5.22 19.06 9.34
N VAL A 135 6.31 19.69 9.80
CA VAL A 135 6.95 20.82 9.11
C VAL A 135 7.60 20.38 7.80
N ALA A 136 8.04 19.13 7.71
CA ALA A 136 8.70 18.59 6.53
C ALA A 136 7.79 18.60 5.29
N SER A 137 6.49 18.36 5.46
CA SER A 137 5.52 18.42 4.37
C SER A 137 5.35 19.84 3.81
N GLU A 138 5.45 20.88 4.66
CA GLU A 138 5.44 22.27 4.21
C GLU A 138 6.69 22.63 3.38
N LEU A 139 7.78 21.88 3.54
CA LEU A 139 9.01 22.02 2.75
C LEU A 139 8.99 21.19 1.46
N GLY A 140 7.89 20.50 1.15
CA GLY A 140 7.74 19.68 -0.06
C GLY A 140 8.46 18.34 0.01
N LEU A 141 8.86 17.89 1.20
CA LEU A 141 9.35 16.53 1.36
C LEU A 141 8.13 15.60 1.43
N GLU A 142 7.98 14.66 0.52
CA GLU A 142 6.84 13.73 0.54
C GLU A 142 7.05 12.58 1.52
N GLN A 143 5.98 12.13 2.18
CA GLN A 143 6.05 10.98 3.08
C GLN A 143 5.95 9.68 2.31
N HIS A 144 6.94 8.81 2.48
CA HIS A 144 6.91 7.45 1.95
C HIS A 144 6.50 6.45 3.03
N ASP A 145 6.07 5.26 2.60
CA ASP A 145 5.73 4.15 3.48
C ASP A 145 6.50 2.90 3.05
N GLU A 146 7.57 2.59 3.78
CA GLU A 146 8.42 1.42 3.53
C GLU A 146 8.47 0.53 4.77
N ASP A 147 8.39 -0.77 4.53
CA ASP A 147 8.44 -1.80 5.55
C ASP A 147 9.23 -3.03 5.08
N PHE A 148 9.51 -3.96 5.99
CA PHE A 148 10.35 -5.10 5.68
C PHE A 148 9.66 -6.10 4.74
N ASP A 149 8.33 -6.13 4.68
CA ASP A 149 7.61 -6.95 3.69
C ASP A 149 7.82 -6.42 2.26
N GLN A 150 7.86 -5.09 2.07
CA GLN A 150 8.25 -4.48 0.79
C GLN A 150 9.71 -4.75 0.46
N THR A 151 10.60 -4.65 1.45
CA THR A 151 12.01 -5.03 1.27
C THR A 151 12.13 -6.46 0.76
N LEU A 152 11.49 -7.44 1.42
CA LEU A 152 11.48 -8.83 0.96
C LEU A 152 10.92 -8.99 -0.46
N ALA A 153 9.95 -8.16 -0.86
CA ALA A 153 9.43 -8.12 -2.23
C ALA A 153 10.52 -7.72 -3.24
N VAL A 154 11.28 -6.65 -2.97
CA VAL A 154 12.41 -6.19 -3.81
C VAL A 154 13.48 -7.29 -3.95
N TRP A 155 13.68 -8.09 -2.90
CA TRP A 155 14.59 -9.23 -2.91
C TRP A 155 13.98 -10.52 -3.53
N GLY A 156 12.81 -10.43 -4.17
CA GLY A 156 12.20 -11.53 -4.92
C GLY A 156 11.42 -12.55 -4.08
N VAL A 157 11.17 -12.27 -2.80
CA VAL A 157 10.33 -13.14 -1.98
C VAL A 157 8.87 -12.90 -2.35
N SER A 158 8.17 -13.96 -2.77
CA SER A 158 6.74 -13.91 -3.08
C SER A 158 5.91 -13.63 -1.81
N PRO A 159 4.76 -12.94 -1.92
CA PRO A 159 3.92 -12.64 -0.76
C PRO A 159 3.42 -13.90 -0.04
N GLY A 160 3.19 -14.98 -0.79
CA GLY A 160 2.62 -16.22 -0.28
C GLY A 160 1.14 -16.08 0.06
N SER A 161 0.61 -17.04 0.83
CA SER A 161 -0.83 -17.09 1.14
C SER A 161 -1.27 -15.95 2.05
N TYR A 162 -2.51 -15.51 1.84
CA TYR A 162 -3.20 -14.57 2.71
C TYR A 162 -3.59 -15.23 4.04
N LEU A 163 -3.38 -14.53 5.15
CA LEU A 163 -3.74 -14.97 6.49
C LEU A 163 -4.33 -13.82 7.30
N VAL A 164 -5.37 -14.12 8.07
CA VAL A 164 -5.87 -13.19 9.09
C VAL A 164 -5.33 -13.61 10.44
N LEU A 165 -4.61 -12.70 11.09
CA LEU A 165 -4.02 -12.91 12.41
C LEU A 165 -4.96 -12.39 13.51
N PRO A 166 -5.06 -13.09 14.65
CA PRO A 166 -5.81 -12.59 15.79
C PRO A 166 -5.26 -11.24 16.27
N LEU A 167 -6.15 -10.27 16.48
CA LEU A 167 -5.89 -8.88 16.90
C LEU A 167 -5.08 -8.02 15.91
N LEU A 168 -4.21 -8.61 15.10
CA LEU A 168 -3.34 -7.89 14.16
C LEU A 168 -4.01 -7.69 12.78
N GLY A 169 -4.95 -8.56 12.41
CA GLY A 169 -5.71 -8.43 11.17
C GLY A 169 -5.04 -9.06 9.93
N PRO A 170 -5.32 -8.54 8.73
CA PRO A 170 -4.81 -9.07 7.45
C PRO A 170 -3.28 -9.10 7.36
N SER A 171 -2.72 -10.21 6.86
CA SER A 171 -1.29 -10.39 6.60
C SER A 171 -1.06 -11.34 5.41
N THR A 172 0.20 -11.46 4.97
CA THR A 172 0.66 -12.48 4.03
C THR A 172 1.73 -13.35 4.70
N ALA A 173 2.05 -14.51 4.12
CA ALA A 173 3.13 -15.36 4.62
C ALA A 173 4.48 -14.61 4.70
N ARG A 174 4.75 -13.73 3.74
CA ARG A 174 5.92 -12.82 3.74
C ARG A 174 5.77 -11.67 4.73
N GLY A 175 4.56 -11.16 4.91
CA GLY A 175 4.23 -10.06 5.81
C GLY A 175 4.44 -10.39 7.29
N ILE A 176 4.31 -11.66 7.70
CA ILE A 176 4.50 -12.07 9.10
C ILE A 176 5.93 -11.82 9.60
N PRO A 177 6.99 -12.36 8.99
CA PRO A 177 8.36 -12.03 9.39
C PRO A 177 8.68 -10.54 9.14
N GLY A 178 8.07 -9.92 8.12
CA GLY A 178 8.06 -8.47 7.90
C GLY A 178 7.70 -7.68 9.16
N ALA A 179 6.47 -7.88 9.63
CA ALA A 179 5.92 -7.20 10.79
C ALA A 179 6.75 -7.41 12.07
N ILE A 180 7.37 -8.58 12.25
CA ILE A 180 8.26 -8.85 13.39
C ILE A 180 9.51 -7.96 13.31
N PHE A 181 10.14 -7.90 12.13
CA PHE A 181 11.31 -7.05 11.92
C PHE A 181 10.95 -5.58 12.09
N ASP A 182 9.85 -5.14 11.49
CA ASP A 182 9.37 -3.76 11.58
C ASP A 182 9.06 -3.34 13.02
N THR A 183 8.42 -4.24 13.78
CA THR A 183 8.18 -4.02 15.21
C THR A 183 9.50 -3.90 15.98
N ALA A 184 10.49 -4.76 15.70
CA ALA A 184 11.78 -4.72 16.35
C ALA A 184 12.61 -3.48 15.97
N ALA A 185 12.48 -2.99 14.73
CA ALA A 185 13.19 -1.82 14.23
C ALA A 185 12.54 -0.50 14.67
N ASN A 186 11.25 -0.50 14.98
CA ASN A 186 10.52 0.70 15.37
C ASN A 186 10.74 1.07 16.86
N PRO A 187 11.33 2.25 17.18
CA PRO A 187 11.49 2.69 18.56
C PRO A 187 10.17 2.80 19.35
N ALA A 188 9.05 3.06 18.66
CA ALA A 188 7.73 3.12 19.25
C ALA A 188 7.29 1.79 19.89
N SER A 189 7.89 0.65 19.52
CA SER A 189 7.58 -0.65 20.13
C SER A 189 8.17 -0.83 21.53
N TYR A 190 9.15 0.00 21.90
CA TYR A 190 9.86 -0.09 23.18
C TYR A 190 9.38 0.94 24.21
N VAL A 191 8.45 1.81 23.83
CA VAL A 191 7.81 2.74 24.78
C VAL A 191 6.84 1.99 25.70
N GLY A 192 6.54 2.54 26.88
CA GLY A 192 5.63 1.88 27.82
C GLY A 192 4.22 1.65 27.26
N ALA A 193 3.55 0.61 27.74
CA ALA A 193 2.21 0.21 27.29
C ALA A 193 1.17 1.36 27.22
N PRO A 194 1.14 2.35 28.14
CA PRO A 194 0.21 3.46 28.03
C PRO A 194 0.39 4.30 26.74
N VAL A 195 1.63 4.50 26.30
CA VAL A 195 1.95 5.29 25.11
C VAL A 195 1.57 4.50 23.85
N GLN A 196 1.84 3.20 23.82
CA GLN A 196 1.40 2.33 22.73
C GLN A 196 -0.12 2.28 22.60
N LEU A 197 -0.83 2.21 23.74
CA LEU A 197 -2.29 2.22 23.76
C LEU A 197 -2.85 3.51 23.15
N VAL A 198 -2.25 4.68 23.45
CA VAL A 198 -2.67 5.94 22.82
C VAL A 198 -2.49 5.89 21.30
N SER A 199 -1.36 5.34 20.82
CA SER A 199 -1.14 5.16 19.37
C SER A 199 -2.23 4.29 18.73
N LEU A 200 -2.52 3.14 19.35
CA LEU A 200 -3.51 2.19 18.88
C LEU A 200 -4.92 2.79 18.86
N LEU A 201 -5.32 3.48 19.93
CA LEU A 201 -6.63 4.14 20.02
C LEU A 201 -6.76 5.28 19.00
N ASN A 202 -5.70 6.08 18.83
CA ASN A 202 -5.67 7.15 17.84
C ASN A 202 -5.75 6.60 16.41
N THR A 203 -5.05 5.49 16.13
CA THR A 203 -5.09 4.82 14.82
C THR A 203 -6.49 4.29 14.54
N ARG A 204 -7.09 3.60 15.51
CA ARG A 204 -8.46 3.09 15.39
C ARG A 204 -9.51 4.21 15.24
N ALA A 205 -9.32 5.34 15.93
CA ALA A 205 -10.24 6.48 15.85
C ALA A 205 -10.20 7.14 14.47
N ASN A 206 -9.01 7.27 13.89
CA ASN A 206 -8.82 7.82 12.55
C ASN A 206 -9.35 6.87 11.45
N ALA A 207 -9.44 5.56 11.72
CA ALA A 207 -9.95 4.56 10.77
C ALA A 207 -11.49 4.40 10.77
N GLU A 208 -12.21 5.02 11.72
CA GLU A 208 -13.65 4.79 11.95
C GLU A 208 -14.51 5.02 10.69
N GLY A 209 -14.18 6.05 9.89
CA GLY A 209 -14.92 6.34 8.65
C GLY A 209 -14.79 5.21 7.61
N SER A 210 -13.57 4.72 7.40
CA SER A 210 -13.28 3.64 6.47
C SER A 210 -13.90 2.32 6.91
N LEU A 211 -13.83 2.03 8.22
CA LEU A 211 -14.40 0.79 8.78
C LEU A 211 -15.93 0.76 8.65
N LYS A 212 -16.62 1.88 8.96
CA LYS A 212 -18.07 1.99 8.74
C LYS A 212 -18.47 1.77 7.29
N PHE A 213 -17.70 2.32 6.36
CA PHE A 213 -17.95 2.12 4.94
C PHE A 213 -17.85 0.64 4.57
N ILE A 214 -16.84 -0.08 5.05
CA ILE A 214 -16.69 -1.51 4.81
C ILE A 214 -17.89 -2.28 5.37
N ASP A 215 -18.27 -2.01 6.62
CA ASP A 215 -19.35 -2.74 7.30
C ASP A 215 -20.74 -2.49 6.68
N GLU A 216 -20.98 -1.27 6.18
CA GLU A 216 -22.30 -0.87 5.68
C GLU A 216 -22.46 -1.04 4.15
N ALA A 217 -21.38 -0.86 3.38
CA ALA A 217 -21.44 -0.88 1.92
C ALA A 217 -20.98 -2.21 1.30
N ALA A 218 -20.17 -3.02 1.98
CA ALA A 218 -19.68 -4.27 1.41
C ALA A 218 -20.72 -5.39 1.56
N LEU A 219 -20.97 -6.13 0.48
CA LEU A 219 -21.80 -7.34 0.51
C LEU A 219 -21.15 -8.44 1.36
N ASP A 220 -19.83 -8.57 1.25
CA ASP A 220 -19.00 -9.45 2.08
C ASP A 220 -17.80 -8.64 2.61
N PRO A 221 -17.86 -8.12 3.85
CA PRO A 221 -16.78 -7.35 4.46
C PRO A 221 -15.43 -8.07 4.50
N TYR A 222 -15.45 -9.41 4.62
CA TYR A 222 -14.22 -10.21 4.64
C TYR A 222 -13.54 -10.19 3.28
N VAL A 223 -14.28 -10.53 2.22
CA VAL A 223 -13.73 -10.54 0.85
C VAL A 223 -13.27 -9.14 0.46
N PHE A 224 -14.07 -8.11 0.75
CA PHE A 224 -13.67 -6.72 0.48
C PHE A 224 -12.35 -6.36 1.16
N THR A 225 -12.22 -6.68 2.45
CA THR A 225 -11.00 -6.39 3.23
C THR A 225 -9.79 -7.16 2.68
N ARG A 226 -9.97 -8.43 2.31
CA ARG A 226 -8.90 -9.26 1.73
C ARG A 226 -8.40 -8.66 0.41
N GLU A 227 -9.30 -8.40 -0.53
CA GLU A 227 -8.93 -7.88 -1.84
C GLU A 227 -8.30 -6.49 -1.74
N ALA A 228 -8.88 -5.60 -0.93
CA ALA A 228 -8.32 -4.27 -0.69
C ALA A 228 -6.92 -4.35 -0.07
N TYR A 229 -6.71 -5.26 0.89
CA TYR A 229 -5.39 -5.47 1.50
C TYR A 229 -4.37 -5.99 0.48
N LEU A 230 -4.71 -7.01 -0.30
CA LEU A 230 -3.80 -7.58 -1.30
C LEU A 230 -3.45 -6.56 -2.39
N GLN A 231 -4.43 -5.78 -2.85
CA GLN A 231 -4.21 -4.71 -3.81
C GLN A 231 -3.31 -3.61 -3.23
N TRP A 232 -3.54 -3.20 -1.98
CA TRP A 232 -2.71 -2.21 -1.31
C TRP A 232 -1.26 -2.69 -1.12
N ARG A 233 -1.06 -3.95 -0.70
CA ARG A 233 0.29 -4.54 -0.58
C ARG A 233 1.00 -4.66 -1.93
N LYS A 234 0.27 -5.04 -2.98
CA LYS A 234 0.82 -5.08 -4.35
C LYS A 234 1.30 -3.68 -4.76
N ASN A 235 0.44 -2.68 -4.58
CA ASN A 235 0.74 -1.28 -4.88
C ASN A 235 1.98 -0.76 -4.14
N LEU A 236 2.12 -1.08 -2.85
CA LEU A 236 3.31 -0.72 -2.08
C LEU A 236 4.58 -1.40 -2.62
N SER A 237 4.53 -2.70 -2.89
CA SER A 237 5.69 -3.42 -3.41
C SER A 237 6.14 -3.01 -4.82
N THR A 238 5.27 -2.34 -5.59
CA THR A 238 5.58 -1.85 -6.95
C THR A 238 5.79 -0.33 -7.01
N ASP A 239 5.86 0.36 -5.87
CA ASP A 239 5.93 1.83 -5.79
C ASP A 239 4.80 2.53 -6.58
N GLY A 240 3.62 1.90 -6.63
CA GLY A 240 2.48 2.38 -7.40
C GLY A 240 2.60 2.29 -8.91
N LYS A 241 3.63 1.61 -9.43
CA LYS A 241 3.76 1.35 -10.87
C LYS A 241 2.73 0.31 -11.31
N PRO A 242 2.10 0.49 -12.49
CA PRO A 242 1.27 -0.53 -13.12
C PRO A 242 2.05 -1.83 -13.31
N ASP A 243 1.32 -2.94 -13.32
CA ASP A 243 1.91 -4.24 -13.62
C ASP A 243 2.28 -4.27 -15.11
N GLU A 244 3.57 -4.28 -15.44
CA GLU A 244 4.05 -4.28 -16.83
C GLU A 244 3.48 -5.47 -17.63
N THR A 245 3.05 -6.55 -16.97
CA THR A 245 2.41 -7.68 -17.65
C THR A 245 1.02 -7.33 -18.20
N ILE A 246 0.26 -6.48 -17.53
CA ILE A 246 -1.08 -6.06 -17.98
C ILE A 246 -0.99 -5.11 -19.17
N ASP A 247 0.02 -4.23 -19.20
CA ASP A 247 0.23 -3.33 -20.35
C ASP A 247 0.62 -4.13 -21.61
N ASN A 248 1.48 -5.14 -21.46
CA ASN A 248 1.86 -6.01 -22.58
C ASN A 248 0.67 -6.88 -23.07
N ASP A 249 -0.15 -7.40 -22.15
CA ASP A 249 -1.33 -8.19 -22.51
C ASP A 249 -2.42 -7.29 -23.14
N LEU A 250 -2.61 -6.06 -22.65
CA LEU A 250 -3.56 -5.11 -23.22
C LEU A 250 -3.13 -4.64 -24.61
N ASP A 251 -1.85 -4.31 -24.81
CA ASP A 251 -1.31 -3.99 -26.14
C ASP A 251 -1.46 -5.19 -27.09
N SER A 252 -1.21 -6.42 -26.62
CA SER A 252 -1.42 -7.62 -27.44
C SER A 252 -2.88 -7.85 -27.85
N LEU A 253 -3.84 -7.51 -26.97
CA LEU A 253 -5.28 -7.62 -27.25
C LEU A 253 -5.77 -6.52 -28.17
N LEU A 254 -5.20 -5.32 -28.10
CA LEU A 254 -5.48 -4.21 -29.01
C LEU A 254 -4.88 -4.43 -30.41
N ASP A 255 -3.75 -5.13 -30.47
CA ASP A 255 -3.10 -5.55 -31.72
C ASP A 255 -3.83 -6.72 -32.41
N GLU A 256 -4.46 -7.62 -31.65
CA GLU A 256 -5.26 -8.75 -32.21
C GLU A 256 -6.58 -8.29 -32.87
N ASP A 257 -7.25 -7.28 -32.32
CA ASP A 257 -8.50 -6.71 -32.91
C ASP A 257 -8.23 -5.93 -34.21
N SER A 258 -6.97 -5.59 -34.49
CA SER A 258 -6.54 -4.93 -35.72
C SER A 258 -6.33 -5.89 -36.89
N ALA A 259 -6.37 -7.22 -36.66
CA ALA A 259 -5.94 -8.24 -37.62
C ALA A 259 -7.07 -9.11 -38.21
N GLU A 260 -8.35 -8.80 -38.00
CA GLU A 260 -9.44 -9.51 -38.67
C GLU A 260 -10.07 -8.69 -39.82
N SER A 261 -9.42 -8.72 -40.99
CA SER A 261 -10.18 -8.65 -42.24
C SER A 261 -9.58 -9.48 -43.38
N LYS A 262 -10.33 -10.55 -43.70
CA LYS A 262 -10.53 -11.20 -45.03
C LYS A 262 -9.97 -12.63 -45.25
N PRO A 263 -10.70 -13.44 -46.05
CA PRO A 263 -11.00 -14.83 -45.72
C PRO A 263 -10.08 -15.86 -46.41
N LYS A 264 -10.15 -17.08 -45.86
CA LYS A 264 -9.47 -18.31 -46.31
C LYS A 264 -9.75 -18.65 -47.79
N GLY A 265 -8.68 -19.00 -48.52
CA GLY A 265 -8.80 -19.62 -49.85
C GLY A 265 -7.48 -20.04 -50.51
N HIS A 266 -7.24 -21.35 -50.51
CA HIS A 266 -6.59 -22.16 -51.55
C HIS A 266 -5.05 -22.31 -51.63
N LEU A 267 -4.69 -23.59 -51.81
CA LEU A 267 -3.40 -24.26 -52.08
C LEU A 267 -2.57 -23.71 -53.27
N SER A 268 -1.22 -23.78 -53.16
CA SER A 268 -0.31 -24.61 -53.99
C SER A 268 1.05 -23.97 -54.34
N LEU A 269 2.13 -24.73 -54.07
CA LEU A 269 3.48 -24.84 -54.67
C LEU A 269 4.21 -23.63 -55.32
N GLY A 270 5.48 -23.47 -54.92
CA GLY A 270 6.61 -23.20 -55.84
C GLY A 270 7.50 -22.00 -55.50
N SER A 271 8.76 -22.24 -55.15
CA SER A 271 9.89 -21.31 -55.42
C SER A 271 10.28 -21.45 -56.91
N PRO A 272 10.81 -20.43 -57.66
CA PRO A 272 11.98 -19.63 -57.28
C PRO A 272 12.10 -18.17 -57.83
N GLN A 273 12.93 -17.39 -57.16
CA GLN A 273 13.98 -16.44 -57.66
C GLN A 273 13.74 -15.44 -58.83
N SER A 274 14.17 -14.20 -58.56
CA SER A 274 14.70 -13.12 -59.45
C SER A 274 13.73 -12.24 -60.26
N GLY A 275 13.94 -10.92 -60.16
CA GLY A 275 13.37 -9.90 -61.06
C GLY A 275 13.36 -8.50 -60.44
N GLU A 276 14.09 -7.57 -61.04
CA GLU A 276 14.35 -6.19 -60.62
C GLU A 276 13.14 -5.24 -60.64
N SER A 277 13.26 -4.23 -59.76
CA SER A 277 12.93 -2.80 -59.95
C SER A 277 11.46 -2.39 -60.09
N GLU A 278 10.95 -1.72 -59.05
CA GLU A 278 10.48 -0.34 -59.24
C GLU A 278 10.66 0.50 -57.96
N LYS A 279 11.33 1.65 -58.11
CA LYS A 279 11.53 2.65 -57.07
C LYS A 279 10.19 3.31 -56.71
N ALA A 280 9.82 3.28 -55.44
CA ALA A 280 9.02 4.34 -54.83
C ALA A 280 9.66 4.71 -53.49
N SER A 281 10.01 6.00 -53.40
CA SER A 281 10.86 6.63 -52.41
C SER A 281 10.32 6.48 -50.98
N ILE A 282 11.13 5.91 -50.09
CA ILE A 282 10.98 6.13 -48.65
C ILE A 282 11.90 7.30 -48.31
N GLU A 283 11.32 8.48 -48.11
CA GLU A 283 11.95 9.52 -47.30
C GLU A 283 11.79 9.14 -45.83
N ALA A 284 12.87 8.66 -45.24
CA ALA A 284 13.08 8.76 -43.81
C ALA A 284 13.64 10.15 -43.52
N ALA A 285 12.87 11.00 -42.82
CA ALA A 285 13.41 12.00 -41.91
C ALA A 285 12.28 12.74 -41.16
N GLY A 286 12.44 12.84 -39.84
CA GLY A 286 12.14 14.10 -39.17
C GLY A 286 11.03 14.05 -38.14
N SER A 287 11.43 14.14 -36.87
CA SER A 287 10.60 14.74 -35.82
C SER A 287 10.05 16.10 -36.29
N GLY A 288 8.74 16.31 -36.18
CA GLY A 288 8.15 17.58 -36.59
C GLY A 288 6.66 17.71 -36.28
N SER A 289 6.36 18.57 -35.30
CA SER A 289 5.16 19.42 -35.06
C SER A 289 3.72 18.90 -35.20
N SER A 290 3.43 17.83 -35.93
CA SER A 290 2.04 17.40 -36.20
C SER A 290 1.29 16.92 -34.95
N GLY A 291 1.96 16.17 -34.06
CA GLY A 291 1.35 15.67 -32.82
C GLY A 291 1.07 16.77 -31.79
N PHE A 292 1.86 17.85 -31.79
CA PHE A 292 1.64 18.99 -30.89
C PHE A 292 0.47 19.87 -31.36
N ASP A 293 0.33 20.06 -32.67
CA ASP A 293 -0.81 20.81 -33.24
C ASP A 293 -2.13 20.06 -33.02
N GLU A 294 -2.12 18.74 -33.07
CA GLU A 294 -3.28 17.90 -32.80
C GLU A 294 -3.65 17.90 -31.31
N ALA A 295 -2.65 17.81 -30.42
CA ALA A 295 -2.85 17.96 -28.98
C ALA A 295 -3.36 19.37 -28.59
N SER A 296 -2.86 20.43 -29.25
CA SER A 296 -3.32 21.80 -29.01
C SER A 296 -4.78 21.99 -29.42
N LYS A 297 -5.20 21.44 -30.56
CA LYS A 297 -6.60 21.51 -31.00
C LYS A 297 -7.54 20.74 -30.08
N ALA A 298 -7.10 19.59 -29.57
CA ALA A 298 -7.86 18.83 -28.58
C ALA A 298 -8.03 19.63 -27.27
N PHE A 299 -6.98 20.33 -26.83
CA PHE A 299 -7.02 21.17 -25.63
C PHE A 299 -7.92 22.41 -25.81
N GLU A 300 -7.88 23.04 -26.99
CA GLU A 300 -8.74 24.18 -27.32
C GLU A 300 -10.21 23.77 -27.38
N GLY A 301 -10.54 22.61 -27.96
CA GLY A 301 -11.89 22.05 -27.92
C GLY A 301 -12.37 21.71 -26.51
N ALA A 302 -11.48 21.22 -25.64
CA ALA A 302 -11.80 20.99 -24.24
C ALA A 302 -12.08 22.30 -23.51
N ALA A 303 -11.29 23.35 -23.73
CA ALA A 303 -11.50 24.67 -23.14
C ALA A 303 -12.85 25.29 -23.57
N GLU A 304 -13.22 25.20 -24.85
CA GLU A 304 -14.53 25.66 -25.33
C GLU A 304 -15.71 24.92 -24.70
N SER A 305 -15.54 23.61 -24.43
CA SER A 305 -16.57 22.81 -23.75
C SER A 305 -16.77 23.24 -22.29
N PHE A 306 -15.70 23.66 -21.61
CA PHE A 306 -15.76 24.18 -20.25
C PHE A 306 -16.42 25.56 -20.21
N ASP A 307 -16.10 26.45 -21.14
CA ASP A 307 -16.76 27.77 -21.23
C ASP A 307 -18.25 27.64 -21.53
N THR A 308 -18.62 26.76 -22.47
CA THR A 308 -20.03 26.46 -22.77
C THR A 308 -20.77 25.92 -21.54
N THR A 309 -20.10 25.05 -20.78
CA THR A 309 -20.65 24.50 -19.53
C THR A 309 -20.82 25.59 -18.47
N ALA A 310 -19.83 26.47 -18.31
CA ALA A 310 -19.89 27.58 -17.36
C ALA A 310 -21.03 28.57 -17.69
N GLU A 311 -21.25 28.87 -18.97
CA GLU A 311 -22.38 29.69 -19.41
C GLU A 311 -23.73 29.01 -19.12
N SER A 312 -23.84 27.69 -19.33
CA SER A 312 -25.05 26.94 -19.02
C SER A 312 -25.41 26.99 -17.53
N PHE A 313 -24.41 26.93 -16.64
CA PHE A 313 -24.60 27.07 -15.19
C PHE A 313 -25.04 28.49 -14.81
N LYS A 314 -24.46 29.50 -15.45
CA LYS A 314 -24.84 30.90 -15.22
C LYS A 314 -26.27 31.16 -15.65
N GLU A 315 -26.70 30.61 -16.79
CA GLU A 315 -28.08 30.71 -17.26
C GLU A 315 -29.05 29.95 -16.36
N ALA A 316 -28.68 28.76 -15.89
CA ALA A 316 -29.48 27.98 -14.95
C ALA A 316 -29.68 28.73 -13.62
N ASN A 317 -28.65 29.39 -13.11
CA ASN A 317 -28.75 30.17 -11.88
C ASN A 317 -29.64 31.42 -12.05
N GLN A 318 -29.55 32.11 -13.19
CA GLN A 318 -30.44 33.23 -13.51
C GLN A 318 -31.91 32.79 -13.67
N LYS A 319 -32.16 31.61 -14.24
CA LYS A 319 -33.51 31.02 -14.30
C LYS A 319 -34.03 30.70 -12.91
N LEU A 320 -33.19 30.15 -12.04
CA LEU A 320 -33.53 29.85 -10.65
C LEU A 320 -33.91 31.12 -9.86
N ASP A 321 -33.16 32.21 -10.03
CA ASP A 321 -33.47 33.49 -9.40
C ASP A 321 -34.77 34.11 -9.90
N LYS A 322 -35.06 34.02 -11.20
CA LYS A 322 -36.35 34.44 -11.77
C LYS A 322 -37.52 33.63 -11.21
N VAL A 323 -37.34 32.32 -11.00
CA VAL A 323 -38.35 31.45 -10.38
C VAL A 323 -38.57 31.79 -8.91
N LYS A 324 -37.49 32.03 -8.14
CA LYS A 324 -37.59 32.48 -6.74
C LYS A 324 -38.32 33.82 -6.61
N LYS A 325 -38.08 34.76 -7.53
CA LYS A 325 -38.73 36.08 -7.54
C LYS A 325 -40.20 36.06 -7.95
N ARG A 326 -40.65 35.01 -8.66
CA ARG A 326 -42.08 34.77 -9.00
C ARG A 326 -42.86 34.04 -7.90
N ARG A 327 -42.17 33.43 -6.93
CA ARG A 327 -42.76 32.71 -5.79
C ARG A 327 -42.96 33.58 -4.54
N LYS A 328 -42.69 34.88 -4.63
CA LYS A 328 -42.84 35.88 -3.58
C LYS A 328 -43.81 36.96 -4.06
#